data_AF-A1RYT8-F1
#
_entry.id   AF-A1RYT8-F1
#
_cell.length_a   1.000
_cell.length_b   1.000
_cell.length_c   1.000
_cell.angle_alpha   90.00
_cell.angle_beta   90.00
_cell.angle_gamma   90.00
#
_symmetry.space_group_name_H-M   'P 1'
#
loop_
_entity.id
_entity.type
_entity.pdbx_description
1 polymer ?
#
loop_
_entity_poly.entity_id
_entity_poly.type
_entity_poly.pdbx_seq_one_letter_code
_entity_poly.pdbx_strand_id
1 'polypeptide(L)' 'MAKVELLVECPHCGYSDRLDSFKLLRDPWRYSFYEVRRLQCPKCGGTFNYYYGVSPKGELSTFTIRFKTAQA' A
#
# COMPACT_ATOMS: atom_id res chain seq x y z
N MET A 1 14.24 -16.69 -3.52
CA MET A 1 13.69 -15.33 -3.80
C MET A 1 13.33 -14.73 -2.46
N ALA A 2 14.07 -13.71 -1.99
CA ALA A 2 13.79 -13.10 -0.69
C ALA A 2 12.38 -12.49 -0.73
N LYS A 3 11.47 -13.06 0.05
CA LYS A 3 10.13 -12.52 0.22
C LYS A 3 10.32 -11.23 1.03
N VAL A 4 10.36 -10.09 0.36
CA VAL A 4 10.51 -8.80 1.04
C VAL A 4 9.27 -8.61 1.90
N GLU A 5 9.42 -8.77 3.21
CA GLU A 5 8.35 -8.53 4.19
C GLU A 5 8.14 -7.02 4.31
N LEU A 6 7.29 -6.48 3.44
CA LEU A 6 6.90 -5.07 3.48
C LEU A 6 5.92 -4.85 4.63
N LEU A 7 6.34 -4.13 5.67
CA LEU A 7 5.46 -3.65 6.72
C LEU A 7 4.67 -2.45 6.20
N VAL A 8 3.36 -2.48 6.38
CA VAL A 8 2.44 -1.45 5.92
C VAL A 8 1.60 -0.97 7.09
N GLU A 9 1.59 0.34 7.29
CA GLU A 9 0.74 1.00 8.27
C GLU A 9 -0.57 1.48 7.62
N CYS A 10 -1.68 1.10 8.22
CA CYS A 10 -2.99 1.59 7.85
C CYS A 10 -3.12 3.08 8.19
N PRO A 11 -3.29 3.98 7.21
CA PRO A 11 -3.37 5.41 7.46
C PRO A 11 -4.68 5.84 8.16
N HIS A 12 -5.64 4.92 8.34
CA HIS A 12 -6.94 5.20 8.98
C HIS A 12 -6.94 4.91 10.49
N CYS A 13 -6.28 3.83 10.92
CA CYS A 13 -6.34 3.36 12.31
C CYS A 13 -4.96 3.08 12.95
N GLY A 14 -3.86 3.28 12.20
CA GLY A 14 -2.50 3.03 12.69
C GLY A 14 -2.14 1.54 12.86
N TYR A 15 -2.92 0.63 12.28
CA TYR A 15 -2.60 -0.80 12.32
C TYR A 15 -1.44 -1.11 11.37
N SER A 16 -0.36 -1.66 11.90
CA SER A 16 0.86 -1.97 11.15
C SER A 16 1.12 -3.48 11.14
N ASP A 17 1.21 -4.07 9.95
CA ASP A 17 1.44 -5.50 9.76
C ASP A 17 2.07 -5.75 8.38
N ARG A 18 2.36 -7.01 8.06
CA ARG A 18 2.85 -7.43 6.74
C ARG A 18 1.82 -7.13 5.66
N LEU A 19 2.30 -6.74 4.49
CA LEU A 19 1.49 -6.49 3.30
C LEU A 19 0.52 -7.64 2.97
N ASP A 20 0.94 -8.89 3.17
CA ASP A 20 0.12 -10.09 2.95
C ASP A 20 -1.09 -10.18 3.90
N SER A 21 -1.06 -9.51 5.05
CA SER A 21 -2.18 -9.44 6.01
C SER A 21 -3.30 -8.49 5.54
N PHE A 22 -3.01 -7.60 4.59
CA PHE A 22 -3.98 -6.67 4.03
C PHE A 22 -4.68 -7.28 2.82
N LYS A 23 -5.99 -7.08 2.71
CA LYS A 23 -6.76 -7.60 1.58
C LYS A 23 -6.51 -6.73 0.34
N LEU A 24 -5.97 -7.35 -0.70
CA LEU A 24 -5.81 -6.72 -2.01
C LEU A 24 -7.18 -6.59 -2.68
N LEU A 25 -7.60 -5.35 -2.96
CA LEU A 25 -8.91 -5.07 -3.59
C LEU A 25 -8.86 -5.01 -5.11
N ARG A 26 -7.66 -4.87 -5.69
CA ARG A 26 -7.43 -4.73 -7.13
C ARG A 26 -6.04 -5.23 -7.47
N ASP A 27 -5.89 -5.78 -8.67
CA ASP A 27 -4.58 -6.10 -9.24
C ASP A 27 -3.58 -4.94 -9.20
N PRO A 28 -2.31 -5.27 -8.92
CA PRO A 28 -1.11 -4.53 -9.23
C PRO A 28 -1.23 -3.46 -10.30
N TRP A 29 -0.96 -2.17 -10.08
CA TRP A 29 -0.70 -1.30 -11.24
C TRP A 29 0.53 -0.42 -11.04
N ARG A 30 1.20 -0.08 -12.15
CA ARG A 30 2.37 0.78 -12.12
C ARG A 30 1.97 2.24 -12.24
N TYR A 31 2.57 3.07 -11.41
CA TYR A 31 2.49 4.52 -11.46
C TYR A 31 3.92 5.07 -11.40
N SER A 32 4.46 5.48 -12.56
CA SER A 32 5.88 5.82 -12.69
C SER A 32 6.77 4.65 -12.25
N PHE A 33 7.73 4.88 -11.34
CA PHE A 33 8.58 3.84 -10.74
C PHE A 33 7.93 3.09 -9.58
N TYR A 34 6.70 3.44 -9.19
CA TYR A 34 5.96 2.75 -8.14
C TYR A 34 5.09 1.63 -8.69
N GLU A 35 5.03 0.53 -7.95
CA GLU A 35 3.88 -0.38 -7.96
C GLU A 35 2.89 0.08 -6.88
N VAL A 36 1.63 0.21 -7.29
CA VAL A 36 0.54 0.66 -6.43
C VAL A 36 -0.37 -0.52 -6.15
N ARG A 37 -0.61 -0.78 -4.87
CA ARG A 37 -1.54 -1.81 -4.39
C ARG A 37 -2.71 -1.15 -3.68
N ARG A 38 -3.93 -1.46 -4.07
CA ARG A 38 -5.13 -1.03 -3.32
C ARG A 38 -5.43 -2.05 -2.24
N LEU A 39 -5.30 -1.63 -0.99
CA LEU A 39 -5.41 -2.48 0.18
C LEU A 39 -6.61 -2.09 1.04
N GLN A 40 -7.21 -3.10 1.66
CA GLN A 40 -8.20 -2.94 2.71
C GLN A 40 -7.62 -3.41 4.05
N CYS A 41 -7.74 -2.56 5.06
CA CYS A 41 -7.31 -2.88 6.41
C CYS A 41 -8.22 -3.94 7.03
N PRO A 42 -7.68 -5.05 7.55
CA PRO A 42 -8.49 -6.09 8.20
C PRO A 42 -9.10 -5.63 9.54
N LYS A 43 -8.54 -4.59 10.18
CA LYS A 43 -9.00 -4.10 11.49
C LYS A 43 -10.13 -3.08 11.41
N CYS A 44 -10.02 -2.10 10.50
CA CYS A 44 -11.01 -1.01 10.38
C CYS A 44 -11.82 -1.04 9.08
N GLY A 45 -11.51 -1.94 8.14
CA GLY A 45 -12.15 -1.97 6.81
C GLY A 45 -11.78 -0.81 5.89
N GLY A 46 -10.94 0.13 6.36
CA GLY A 46 -10.50 1.30 5.60
C GLY A 46 -9.71 0.91 4.36
N THR A 47 -10.03 1.55 3.24
CA THR A 47 -9.34 1.35 1.96
C THR A 47 -8.27 2.41 1.75
N PHE A 48 -7.10 1.99 1.29
CA PHE A 48 -5.99 2.88 1.00
C PHE A 48 -5.11 2.31 -0.12
N ASN A 49 -4.30 3.17 -0.74
CA ASN A 49 -3.30 2.75 -1.72
C ASN A 49 -1.93 2.71 -1.05
N TYR A 50 -1.20 1.63 -1.25
CA TYR A 50 0.19 1.48 -0.86
C TYR A 50 1.06 1.58 -2.10
N TYR A 51 1.99 2.55 -2.10
CA TYR A 51 2.95 2.78 -3.16
C TYR A 51 4.28 2.22 -2.71
N TYR A 52 4.88 1.36 -3.52
CA TYR A 52 6.22 0.85 -3.26
C TYR A 52 7.01 0.80 -4.56
N GLY A 53 8.26 1.24 -4.54
CA GLY A 53 9.10 1.23 -5.73
C GLY A 53 10.54 1.57 -5.39
N VAL A 54 11.44 1.20 -6.29
CA VAL A 54 12.84 1.62 -6.23
C VAL A 54 12.96 2.85 -7.11
N SER A 55 13.38 3.97 -6.52
CA SER A 55 13.60 5.20 -7.26
C SER A 55 14.72 5.02 -8.28
N PRO A 56 14.83 5.88 -9.31
CA PRO A 56 15.95 5.85 -10.25
C PRO A 56 17.33 6.01 -9.59
N LYS A 57 17.37 6.50 -8.33
CA LYS A 57 18.58 6.62 -7.50
C LYS A 57 18.95 5.32 -6.75
N GLY A 58 18.15 4.26 -6.88
CA GLY A 58 18.35 2.98 -6.20
C GLY A 58 17.76 2.92 -4.78
N GLU A 59 17.12 3.99 -4.31
CA GLU A 59 16.54 4.06 -2.97
C GLU A 59 15.11 3.50 -2.97
N LEU A 60 14.80 2.61 -2.01
CA LEU A 60 13.44 2.12 -1.78
C LEU A 60 12.58 3.27 -1.26
N SER A 61 11.48 3.55 -1.95
CA SER A 61 10.49 4.54 -1.56
C SER A 61 9.13 3.88 -1.37
N THR A 62 8.54 4.07 -0.18
CA THR A 62 7.23 3.52 0.17
C THR A 62 6.38 4.56 0.89
N PHE A 63 5.10 4.67 0.53
CA PHE A 63 4.15 5.50 1.26
C PHE A 63 2.70 5.01 1.09
N THR A 64 1.83 5.41 2.01
CA THR A 64 0.39 5.11 1.95
C THR A 64 -0.42 6.37 1.69
N ILE A 65 -1.44 6.26 0.84
CA ILE A 65 -2.41 7.33 0.59
C ILE A 65 -3.80 6.81 0.94
N ARG A 66 -4.51 7.53 1.80
CA ARG A 66 -5.92 7.26 2.11
C ARG A 66 -6.74 7.34 0.82
N PHE A 67 -7.53 6.31 0.53
CA PHE A 67 -8.47 6.38 -0.57
C PHE A 67 -9.60 7.34 -0.18
N LYS A 68 -9.55 8.58 -0.67
CA LYS A 68 -10.69 9.49 -0.59
C LYS A 68 -11.64 9.16 -1.74
N THR A 69 -12.82 8.66 -1.43
CA THR A 69 -13.94 8.79 -2.36
C THR A 69 -14.27 10.28 -2.42
N ALA A 70 -14.16 10.89 -3.60
CA ALA A 70 -14.81 12.17 -3.84
C ALA A 70 -16.30 11.95 -3.58
N GLN A 71 -16.85 12.56 -2.53
CA GLN A 71 -18.30 12.66 -2.40
C GLN A 71 -18.78 13.59 -3.52
N ALA A 72 -19.74 13.09 -4.30
CA ALA A 72 -20.39 13.82 -5.38
C ALA A 72 -21.20 15.01 -4.84
#